data_AF-S3T040-F1
#
_entry.id   AF-S3T040-F1
#
_cell.length_a   1.000
_cell.length_b   1.000
_cell.length_c   1.000
_cell.angle_alpha   90.00
_cell.angle_beta   90.00
_cell.angle_gamma   90.00
#
_symmetry.space_group_name_H-M   'P 1'
#
loop_
_entity.id
_entity.type
_entity.pdbx_description
1 polymer ?
#
loop_
_entity_poly.entity_id
_entity_poly.type
_entity_poly.pdbx_seq_one_letter_code
_entity_poly.pdbx_strand_id
1 'polypeptide(L)'
;MTEKEHINQYIKSTCDLIIQHVKNIITLQENINKPWGYSSRLMEHLFHPENELLFKGYSKNIFNNKSAMAIKPWKEHIVPMAYVFNNLWVLIESNELSDAELSKILQRNLGVAHISYEEQKKLDTKFSGLKTNMPNGWCLKTGDPIDRLKAVGIELVDENGVEIQSLITPI
;
A
#
# COMPACT_ATOMS: atom_id res chain seq x y z
N MET A 1 -13.26 11.65 -19.60
CA MET A 1 -12.92 10.83 -18.42
C MET A 1 -13.22 11.66 -17.18
N THR A 2 -13.68 11.05 -16.09
CA THR A 2 -13.85 11.71 -14.79
C THR A 2 -12.50 11.97 -14.13
N GLU A 3 -12.43 12.88 -13.14
CA GLU A 3 -11.22 13.12 -12.35
C GLU A 3 -10.67 11.82 -11.76
N LYS A 4 -11.55 10.98 -11.20
CA LYS A 4 -11.22 9.66 -10.67
C LYS A 4 -10.62 8.73 -11.72
N GLU A 5 -11.13 8.74 -12.95
CA GLU A 5 -10.54 7.97 -14.05
C GLU A 5 -9.14 8.47 -14.43
N HIS A 6 -8.92 9.79 -14.46
CA HIS A 6 -7.59 10.36 -14.68
C HIS A 6 -6.59 9.96 -13.58
N ILE A 7 -7.01 10.01 -12.31
CA ILE A 7 -6.18 9.57 -11.17
C ILE A 7 -5.86 8.08 -11.28
N ASN A 8 -6.85 7.24 -11.56
CA ASN A 8 -6.63 5.80 -11.72
C ASN A 8 -5.68 5.48 -12.89
N GLN A 9 -5.81 6.19 -14.00
CA GLN A 9 -4.91 6.06 -15.15
C GLN A 9 -3.49 6.49 -14.78
N TYR A 10 -3.32 7.60 -14.06
CA TYR A 10 -2.04 8.04 -13.54
C TYR A 10 -1.40 6.96 -12.64
N ILE A 11 -2.15 6.45 -11.66
CA ILE A 11 -1.66 5.42 -10.74
C ILE A 11 -1.19 4.18 -11.50
N LYS A 12 -2.00 3.72 -12.46
CA LYS A 12 -1.64 2.57 -13.30
C LYS A 12 -0.36 2.83 -14.08
N SER A 13 -0.26 3.97 -14.78
CA SER A 13 0.94 4.33 -15.55
C SER A 13 2.19 4.42 -14.65
N THR A 14 2.04 4.92 -13.42
CA THR A 14 3.14 4.95 -12.44
C THR A 14 3.51 3.55 -11.95
N CYS A 15 2.54 2.65 -11.77
CA CYS A 15 2.82 1.24 -11.47
C CYS A 15 3.60 0.55 -12.60
N ASP A 16 3.20 0.78 -13.85
CA ASP A 16 3.90 0.27 -15.04
C ASP A 16 5.36 0.76 -15.08
N LEU A 17 5.58 2.05 -14.77
CA LEU A 17 6.93 2.64 -14.64
C LEU A 17 7.76 1.98 -13.53
N ILE A 18 7.17 1.75 -12.36
CA ILE A 18 7.85 1.12 -11.22
C ILE A 18 8.31 -0.30 -11.58
N ILE A 19 7.45 -1.08 -12.25
CA ILE A 19 7.78 -2.44 -12.69
C ILE A 19 8.97 -2.43 -13.64
N GLN A 20 8.93 -1.54 -14.65
CA GLN A 20 10.05 -1.39 -15.57
C GLN A 20 11.33 -0.95 -14.85
N HIS A 21 11.22 -0.04 -13.87
CA HIS A 21 12.37 0.41 -13.09
C HIS A 21 12.97 -0.73 -12.28
N VAL A 22 12.16 -1.55 -11.60
CA VAL A 22 12.65 -2.71 -10.84
C VAL A 22 13.38 -3.70 -11.75
N LYS A 23 12.83 -4.00 -12.94
CA LYS A 23 13.52 -4.83 -13.95
C LYS A 23 14.87 -4.25 -14.36
N ASN A 24 14.92 -2.94 -14.62
CA ASN A 24 16.17 -2.27 -14.96
C ASN A 24 17.20 -2.38 -13.83
N ILE A 25 16.75 -2.29 -12.56
CA ILE A 25 17.63 -2.49 -11.42
C ILE A 25 18.14 -3.95 -11.39
N ILE A 26 17.27 -4.96 -11.53
CA ILE A 26 17.68 -6.37 -11.56
C ILE A 26 18.76 -6.60 -12.62
N THR A 27 18.50 -6.19 -13.86
CA THR A 27 19.47 -6.29 -14.96
C THR A 27 20.77 -5.53 -14.68
N LEU A 28 20.70 -4.35 -14.06
CA LEU A 28 21.90 -3.62 -13.64
C LEU A 28 22.71 -4.45 -12.64
N GLN A 29 22.07 -4.95 -11.57
CA GLN A 29 22.73 -5.68 -10.49
C GLN A 29 23.37 -6.97 -11.00
N GLU A 30 22.70 -7.71 -11.89
CA GLU A 30 23.25 -8.90 -12.56
C GLU A 30 24.50 -8.57 -13.37
N ASN A 31 24.47 -7.48 -14.16
CA ASN A 31 25.57 -7.11 -15.04
C ASN A 31 26.81 -6.57 -14.31
N ILE A 32 26.62 -5.88 -13.18
CA ILE A 32 27.74 -5.26 -12.45
C ILE A 32 28.12 -5.99 -11.16
N ASN A 33 27.33 -7.01 -10.77
CA ASN A 33 27.46 -7.75 -9.52
C ASN A 33 27.53 -6.86 -8.26
N LYS A 34 26.63 -5.87 -8.18
CA LYS A 34 26.51 -4.96 -7.02
C LYS A 34 25.04 -4.68 -6.70
N PRO A 35 24.64 -4.56 -5.42
CA PRO A 35 23.24 -4.35 -5.02
C PRO A 35 22.83 -2.86 -5.12
N TRP A 36 23.01 -2.25 -6.28
CA TRP A 36 22.73 -0.82 -6.51
C TRP A 36 21.31 -0.57 -7.01
N GLY A 37 20.81 0.66 -6.84
CA GLY A 37 19.52 1.11 -7.39
C GLY A 37 18.28 0.82 -6.53
N TYR A 38 18.38 -0.04 -5.51
CA TYR A 38 17.28 -0.34 -4.61
C TYR A 38 16.95 0.85 -3.68
N SER A 39 15.68 1.26 -3.63
CA SER A 39 15.17 2.23 -2.65
C SER A 39 13.73 1.91 -2.25
N SER A 40 13.54 1.58 -0.98
CA SER A 40 12.22 1.29 -0.39
C SER A 40 11.29 2.50 -0.32
N ARG A 41 11.82 3.72 -0.54
CA ARG A 41 11.05 4.98 -0.56
C ARG A 41 10.70 5.46 -1.97
N LEU A 42 11.10 4.74 -3.02
CA LEU A 42 10.83 5.13 -4.40
C LEU A 42 9.34 5.44 -4.63
N MET A 43 8.46 4.54 -4.16
CA MET A 43 7.02 4.67 -4.37
C MET A 43 6.42 5.86 -3.63
N GLU A 44 6.91 6.18 -2.42
CA GLU A 44 6.43 7.32 -1.62
C GLU A 44 6.61 8.65 -2.38
N HIS A 45 7.72 8.78 -3.12
CA HIS A 45 7.99 9.98 -3.93
C HIS A 45 7.19 10.04 -5.22
N LEU A 46 6.85 8.89 -5.80
CA LEU A 46 6.12 8.82 -7.07
C LEU A 46 4.60 9.02 -6.92
N PHE A 47 4.03 8.83 -5.73
CA PHE A 47 2.60 8.98 -5.48
C PHE A 47 2.21 10.21 -4.65
N HIS A 48 3.02 11.27 -4.69
CA HIS A 48 2.70 12.52 -3.98
C HIS A 48 1.64 13.38 -4.73
N PRO A 49 0.62 13.94 -4.05
CA PRO A 49 0.27 13.75 -2.65
C PRO A 49 -0.58 12.49 -2.41
N GLU A 50 -0.11 11.58 -1.55
CA GLU A 50 -0.75 10.27 -1.34
C GLU A 50 -2.14 10.35 -0.72
N ASN A 51 -2.42 11.39 0.07
CA ASN A 51 -3.74 11.62 0.63
C ASN A 51 -4.80 11.97 -0.42
N GLU A 52 -4.39 12.43 -1.60
CA GLU A 52 -5.32 12.72 -2.70
C GLU A 52 -5.39 11.54 -3.67
N LEU A 53 -4.25 10.88 -3.91
CA LEU A 53 -4.13 9.85 -4.94
C LEU A 53 -4.44 8.43 -4.44
N LEU A 54 -4.07 8.11 -3.19
CA LEU A 54 -4.09 6.76 -2.65
C LEU A 54 -4.96 6.60 -1.41
N PHE A 55 -5.74 7.62 -1.04
CA PHE A 55 -6.55 7.57 0.17
C PHE A 55 -7.66 6.50 0.09
N LYS A 56 -7.80 5.71 1.15
CA LYS A 56 -8.76 4.61 1.25
C LYS A 56 -9.77 4.74 2.37
N GLY A 57 -9.57 5.66 3.32
CA GLY A 57 -10.51 5.86 4.43
C GLY A 57 -9.87 6.26 5.74
N TYR A 58 -10.73 6.34 6.76
CA TYR A 58 -10.37 6.70 8.13
C TYR A 58 -10.50 5.47 9.03
N SER A 59 -9.73 5.36 10.10
CA SER A 59 -10.14 4.48 11.19
C SER A 59 -11.46 4.98 11.79
N LYS A 60 -12.30 4.08 12.29
CA LYS A 60 -13.57 4.45 12.95
C LYS A 60 -13.34 5.46 14.07
N ASN A 61 -12.24 5.31 14.81
CA ASN A 61 -11.86 6.23 15.88
C ASN A 61 -11.57 7.64 15.36
N ILE A 62 -10.80 7.78 14.27
CA ILE A 62 -10.56 9.08 13.64
C ILE A 62 -11.85 9.67 13.08
N PHE A 63 -12.67 8.86 12.38
CA PHE A 63 -13.93 9.32 11.79
C PHE A 63 -14.87 9.90 12.85
N ASN A 64 -15.11 9.17 13.95
CA ASN A 64 -16.01 9.59 15.02
C ASN A 64 -15.55 10.87 15.73
N ASN A 65 -14.24 11.15 15.73
CA ASN A 65 -13.64 12.32 16.40
C ASN A 65 -13.27 13.45 15.43
N LYS A 66 -13.59 13.32 14.13
CA LYS A 66 -13.18 14.25 13.07
C LYS A 66 -13.75 15.66 13.26
N SER A 67 -15.02 15.77 13.64
CA SER A 67 -15.72 17.06 13.81
C SER A 67 -15.23 17.87 15.01
N ALA A 68 -14.83 17.18 16.09
CA ALA A 68 -14.31 17.81 17.29
C ALA A 68 -12.82 18.18 17.20
N MET A 69 -12.12 17.77 16.11
CA MET A 69 -10.67 17.85 15.97
C MET A 69 -9.89 17.30 17.19
N ALA A 70 -10.51 16.37 17.94
CA ALA A 70 -9.99 15.88 19.20
C ALA A 70 -8.77 14.97 19.02
N ILE A 71 -8.66 14.32 17.85
CA ILE A 71 -7.56 13.41 17.51
C ILE A 71 -6.96 13.85 16.19
N LYS A 72 -5.65 14.15 16.19
CA LYS A 72 -4.90 14.45 14.97
C LYS A 72 -4.77 13.18 14.12
N PRO A 73 -5.21 13.20 12.83
CA PRO A 73 -5.01 12.07 11.94
C PRO A 73 -3.53 11.79 11.66
N TRP A 74 -3.19 10.51 11.63
CA TRP A 74 -1.89 10.00 11.21
C TRP A 74 -2.05 9.24 9.89
N LYS A 75 -1.30 9.64 8.86
CA LYS A 75 -1.27 8.94 7.58
C LYS A 75 -0.45 7.66 7.72
N GLU A 76 -1.06 6.52 7.45
CA GLU A 76 -0.44 5.20 7.49
C GLU A 76 -0.66 4.48 6.17
N HIS A 77 0.39 3.87 5.60
CA HIS A 77 0.25 2.94 4.49
C HIS A 77 -0.42 1.66 4.96
N ILE A 78 -1.48 1.24 4.28
CA ILE A 78 -2.24 0.05 4.68
C ILE A 78 -1.38 -1.21 4.54
N VAL A 79 -0.68 -1.36 3.42
CA VAL A 79 0.41 -2.35 3.25
C VAL A 79 1.73 -1.60 3.39
N PRO A 80 2.69 -2.03 4.23
CA PRO A 80 3.97 -1.34 4.38
C PRO A 80 4.72 -1.27 3.04
N MET A 81 5.20 -0.08 2.65
CA MET A 81 5.86 0.11 1.34
C MET A 81 7.10 -0.78 1.16
N ALA A 82 7.87 -1.02 2.23
CA ALA A 82 8.98 -1.96 2.20
C ALA A 82 8.52 -3.39 1.89
N TYR A 83 7.38 -3.82 2.44
CA TYR A 83 6.80 -5.13 2.15
C TYR A 83 6.35 -5.22 0.69
N VAL A 84 5.63 -4.19 0.19
CA VAL A 84 5.19 -4.11 -1.21
C VAL A 84 6.40 -4.22 -2.15
N PHE A 85 7.43 -3.40 -1.94
CA PHE A 85 8.59 -3.35 -2.83
C PHE A 85 9.37 -4.67 -2.82
N ASN A 86 9.64 -5.24 -1.65
CA ASN A 86 10.34 -6.53 -1.53
C ASN A 86 9.58 -7.67 -2.21
N ASN A 87 8.26 -7.75 -1.99
CA ASN A 87 7.47 -8.82 -2.60
C ASN A 87 7.27 -8.61 -4.10
N LEU A 88 7.12 -7.35 -4.57
CA LEU A 88 7.08 -7.06 -6.01
C LEU A 88 8.37 -7.51 -6.69
N TRP A 89 9.52 -7.28 -6.06
CA TRP A 89 10.81 -7.75 -6.57
C TRP A 89 10.82 -9.27 -6.77
N VAL A 90 10.44 -10.03 -5.74
CA VAL A 90 10.33 -11.49 -5.81
C VAL A 90 9.36 -11.94 -6.91
N LEU A 91 8.23 -11.25 -7.08
CA LEU A 91 7.27 -11.55 -8.14
C LEU A 91 7.86 -11.32 -9.53
N ILE A 92 8.65 -10.25 -9.72
CA ILE A 92 9.32 -9.98 -11.00
C ILE A 92 10.37 -11.05 -11.29
N GLU A 93 11.19 -11.43 -10.31
CA GLU A 93 12.21 -12.48 -10.46
C GLU A 93 11.62 -13.87 -10.73
N SER A 94 10.40 -14.15 -10.24
CA SER A 94 9.73 -15.43 -10.53
C SER A 94 9.42 -15.63 -12.02
N ASN A 95 9.29 -14.54 -12.79
CA ASN A 95 8.95 -14.54 -14.21
C ASN A 95 7.65 -15.31 -14.54
N GLU A 96 6.74 -15.47 -13.56
CA GLU A 96 5.46 -16.19 -13.71
C GLU A 96 4.30 -15.28 -14.17
N LEU A 97 4.46 -13.96 -14.01
CA LEU A 97 3.41 -12.97 -14.21
C LEU A 97 3.80 -11.98 -15.31
N SER A 98 2.82 -11.57 -16.10
CA SER A 98 2.97 -10.46 -17.05
C SER A 98 3.06 -9.12 -16.32
N ASP A 99 3.62 -8.11 -17.00
CA ASP A 99 3.74 -6.75 -16.45
C ASP A 99 2.36 -6.15 -16.15
N ALA A 100 1.35 -6.50 -16.95
CA ALA A 100 -0.03 -6.09 -16.70
C ALA A 100 -0.59 -6.69 -15.40
N GLU A 101 -0.27 -7.95 -15.08
CA GLU A 101 -0.67 -8.60 -13.82
C GLU A 101 0.08 -8.02 -12.63
N LEU A 102 1.40 -7.82 -12.77
CA LEU A 102 2.22 -7.16 -11.74
C LEU A 102 1.71 -5.76 -11.44
N SER A 103 1.30 -5.00 -12.46
CA SER A 103 0.77 -3.65 -12.32
C SER A 103 -0.55 -3.63 -11.58
N LYS A 104 -1.46 -4.55 -11.90
CA LYS A 104 -2.72 -4.74 -11.16
C LYS A 104 -2.48 -5.11 -9.70
N ILE A 105 -1.53 -6.04 -9.45
CA ILE A 105 -1.15 -6.45 -8.10
C ILE A 105 -0.60 -5.25 -7.31
N LEU A 106 0.33 -4.49 -7.90
CA LEU A 106 0.90 -3.32 -7.26
C LEU A 106 -0.19 -2.28 -6.95
N GLN A 107 -0.99 -1.89 -7.95
CA GLN A 107 -2.06 -0.92 -7.81
C GLN A 107 -3.06 -1.30 -6.70
N ARG A 108 -3.43 -2.58 -6.59
CA ARG A 108 -4.36 -3.06 -5.56
C ARG A 108 -3.83 -2.87 -4.14
N ASN A 109 -2.52 -3.01 -3.96
CA ASN A 109 -1.88 -2.98 -2.65
C ASN A 109 -1.41 -1.58 -2.23
N LEU A 110 -1.54 -0.57 -3.12
CA LEU A 110 -1.32 0.82 -2.78
C LEU A 110 -2.54 1.40 -2.05
N GLY A 111 -2.30 2.03 -0.91
CA GLY A 111 -3.34 2.70 -0.16
C GLY A 111 -2.83 3.32 1.12
N VAL A 112 -3.35 4.49 1.46
CA VAL A 112 -3.15 5.13 2.76
C VAL A 112 -4.48 5.29 3.48
N ALA A 113 -4.43 5.12 4.80
CA ALA A 113 -5.53 5.39 5.71
C ALA A 113 -5.12 6.47 6.71
N HIS A 114 -6.11 7.16 7.27
CA HIS A 114 -5.92 8.05 8.41
C HIS A 114 -6.32 7.34 9.69
N ILE A 115 -5.33 7.00 10.51
CA ILE A 115 -5.51 6.33 11.80
C ILE A 115 -5.05 7.26 12.94
N SER A 116 -5.33 6.90 14.18
CA SER A 116 -4.78 7.59 15.35
C SER A 116 -3.36 7.14 15.65
N TYR A 117 -2.60 7.96 16.37
CA TYR A 117 -1.24 7.60 16.79
C TYR A 117 -1.21 6.33 17.66
N GLU A 118 -2.22 6.11 18.51
CA GLU A 118 -2.31 4.89 19.32
C GLU A 118 -2.64 3.65 18.47
N GLU A 119 -3.41 3.79 17.40
CA GLU A 119 -3.63 2.70 16.43
C GLU A 119 -2.35 2.38 15.64
N GLN A 120 -1.60 3.40 15.22
CA GLN A 120 -0.30 3.20 14.58
C GLN A 120 0.66 2.44 15.49
N LYS A 121 0.72 2.78 16.78
CA LYS A 121 1.53 2.04 17.76
C LYS A 121 1.19 0.56 17.82
N LYS A 122 -0.09 0.17 17.71
CA LYS A 122 -0.48 -1.26 17.69
C LYS A 122 0.18 -2.01 16.54
N LEU A 123 0.22 -1.39 15.35
CA LEU A 123 0.92 -1.93 14.17
C LEU A 123 2.44 -1.99 14.39
N ASP A 124 3.00 -0.98 15.05
CA ASP A 124 4.43 -0.82 15.26
C ASP A 124 5.00 -1.64 16.43
N THR A 125 4.15 -2.24 17.26
CA THR A 125 4.62 -3.08 18.38
C THR A 125 5.38 -4.30 17.87
N LYS A 126 6.42 -4.69 18.62
CA LYS A 126 7.12 -5.97 18.39
C LYS A 126 6.19 -7.18 18.52
N PHE A 127 5.11 -7.05 19.28
CA PHE A 127 4.13 -8.13 19.51
C PHE A 127 3.28 -8.41 18.26
N SER A 128 2.83 -7.37 17.54
CA SER A 128 2.08 -7.58 16.30
C SER A 128 2.98 -7.98 15.13
N GLY A 129 4.20 -7.44 15.07
CA GLY A 129 5.14 -7.70 13.97
C GLY A 129 4.73 -7.04 12.65
N LEU A 130 3.69 -6.20 12.65
CA LEU A 130 3.05 -5.64 11.44
C LEU A 130 3.66 -4.32 10.96
N LYS A 131 4.69 -3.79 11.65
CA LYS A 131 5.39 -2.55 11.24
C LYS A 131 5.85 -2.60 9.78
N THR A 132 6.49 -3.70 9.41
CA THR A 132 7.07 -3.92 8.07
C THR A 132 6.51 -5.17 7.39
N ASN A 133 5.51 -5.82 7.99
CA ASN A 133 4.98 -7.09 7.51
C ASN A 133 3.45 -7.07 7.44
N MET A 134 2.93 -8.09 6.78
CA MET A 134 1.51 -8.44 6.72
C MET A 134 1.24 -9.65 7.63
N PRO A 135 -0.04 -9.94 7.97
CA PRO A 135 -0.40 -11.10 8.77
C PRO A 135 0.12 -12.44 8.19
N ASN A 136 0.29 -13.45 9.04
CA ASN A 136 0.76 -14.77 8.61
C ASN A 136 -0.18 -15.36 7.54
N GLY A 137 0.41 -15.93 6.48
CA GLY A 137 -0.34 -16.50 5.36
C GLY A 137 -0.83 -15.47 4.33
N TRP A 138 -0.69 -14.18 4.61
CA TRP A 138 -1.00 -13.12 3.66
C TRP A 138 0.07 -13.06 2.55
N CYS A 139 -0.34 -12.84 1.30
CA CYS A 139 0.59 -12.63 0.19
C CYS A 139 0.12 -11.52 -0.77
N LEU A 140 1.09 -10.85 -1.41
CA LEU A 140 0.82 -9.68 -2.27
C LEU A 140 -0.14 -10.00 -3.44
N LYS A 141 -0.12 -11.23 -3.95
CA LYS A 141 -0.97 -11.67 -5.08
C LYS A 141 -2.45 -11.73 -4.72
N THR A 142 -2.82 -12.15 -3.50
CA THR A 142 -4.23 -12.51 -3.17
C THR A 142 -4.77 -11.93 -1.88
N GLY A 143 -3.90 -11.55 -0.95
CA GLY A 143 -4.32 -11.01 0.34
C GLY A 143 -4.99 -9.64 0.21
N ASP A 144 -5.94 -9.39 1.10
CA ASP A 144 -6.63 -8.10 1.18
C ASP A 144 -5.77 -7.11 1.97
N PRO A 145 -5.43 -5.93 1.39
CA PRO A 145 -4.68 -4.91 2.10
C PRO A 145 -5.22 -4.62 3.52
N ILE A 146 -6.54 -4.61 3.69
CA ILE A 146 -7.16 -4.25 4.97
C ILE A 146 -6.86 -5.22 6.11
N ASP A 147 -6.43 -6.45 5.80
CA ASP A 147 -6.18 -7.51 6.80
C ASP A 147 -5.15 -7.08 7.84
N ARG A 148 -4.17 -6.24 7.47
CA ARG A 148 -3.18 -5.71 8.43
C ARG A 148 -3.83 -4.85 9.51
N LEU A 149 -4.81 -4.01 9.14
CA LEU A 149 -5.54 -3.16 10.08
C LEU A 149 -6.46 -4.01 10.97
N LYS A 150 -7.18 -4.96 10.36
CA LYS A 150 -8.06 -5.89 11.08
C LYS A 150 -7.31 -6.73 12.12
N ALA A 151 -6.08 -7.16 11.80
CA ALA A 151 -5.24 -7.97 12.70
C ALA A 151 -4.92 -7.29 14.05
N VAL A 152 -5.06 -5.96 14.15
CA VAL A 152 -4.88 -5.20 15.39
C VAL A 152 -6.16 -4.47 15.85
N GLY A 153 -7.31 -4.85 15.29
CA GLY A 153 -8.63 -4.33 15.66
C GLY A 153 -8.86 -2.88 15.21
N ILE A 154 -8.30 -2.47 14.08
CA ILE A 154 -8.60 -1.17 13.45
C ILE A 154 -9.67 -1.38 12.38
N GLU A 155 -10.86 -0.82 12.60
CA GLU A 155 -11.96 -0.77 11.63
C GLU A 155 -11.76 0.43 10.68
N LEU A 156 -11.76 0.19 9.37
CA LEU A 156 -11.67 1.23 8.36
C LEU A 156 -13.06 1.62 7.87
N VAL A 157 -13.32 2.92 7.73
CA VAL A 157 -14.55 3.47 7.16
C VAL A 157 -14.27 4.43 6.02
N ASP A 158 -15.23 4.55 5.12
CA ASP A 158 -15.20 5.55 4.05
C ASP A 158 -15.49 6.97 4.56
N GLU A 159 -15.59 7.92 3.64
CA GLU A 159 -15.89 9.33 3.93
C GLU A 159 -17.29 9.56 4.53
N ASN A 160 -18.19 8.57 4.42
CA ASN A 160 -19.55 8.60 4.93
C ASN A 160 -19.69 7.79 6.24
N GLY A 161 -18.60 7.16 6.72
CA GLY A 161 -18.60 6.36 7.94
C GLY A 161 -19.07 4.92 7.74
N VAL A 162 -19.24 4.48 6.49
CA VAL A 162 -19.59 3.10 6.13
C VAL A 162 -18.35 2.23 6.24
N GLU A 163 -18.50 1.08 6.90
CA GLU A 163 -17.41 0.14 7.10
C GLU A 163 -16.91 -0.45 5.78
N ILE A 164 -15.60 -0.42 5.59
CA ILE A 164 -14.92 -1.04 4.46
C ILE A 164 -14.54 -2.45 4.87
N GLN A 165 -15.25 -3.45 4.34
CA GLN A 165 -14.99 -4.85 4.63
C GLN A 165 -13.83 -5.42 3.79
N SER A 166 -13.56 -4.83 2.63
CA SER A 166 -12.51 -5.28 1.72
C SER A 166 -11.98 -4.12 0.88
N LEU A 167 -10.68 -4.11 0.60
CA LEU A 167 -10.06 -3.20 -0.37
C LEU A 167 -9.82 -3.85 -1.73
N ILE A 168 -10.17 -5.13 -1.87
CA ILE A 168 -10.20 -5.82 -3.14
C ILE A 168 -11.58 -5.59 -3.76
N THR A 169 -11.63 -4.89 -4.89
CA THR A 169 -12.86 -4.85 -5.68
C THR A 169 -13.13 -6.26 -6.23
N PRO A 170 -14.36 -6.80 -6.08
CA PRO A 170 -14.75 -7.99 -6.83
C PRO A 170 -14.54 -7.72 -8.33
N ILE A 171 -13.90 -8.66 -9.01
CA ILE A 171 -13.76 -8.64 -10.48
C ILE A 171 -15.13 -8.87 -11.10
#